data_AF-F7XPH9-F1
#
_entry.id   AF-F7XPH9-F1
#
_cell.length_a   1.000
_cell.length_b   1.000
_cell.length_c   1.000
_cell.angle_alpha   90.00
_cell.angle_beta   90.00
_cell.angle_gamma   90.00
#
_symmetry.space_group_name_H-M   'P 1'
#
loop_
_entity.id
_entity.type
_entity.pdbx_description
1 polymer ?
#
loop_
_entity_poly.entity_id
_entity_poly.type
_entity_poly.pdbx_seq_one_letter_code
_entity_poly.pdbx_strand_id
1 'polypeptide(L)'
;MPKKLSFEDLVAEKEKEAEDVENIELEDMYDLIIPPGTPSYIIYDLVEEFNLEPVDRRVKVNIVDCDERDVLALRGQLEDVQEAEQILYRELKAWAEDQE
;
A
#
# COMPACT_ATOMS: atom_id res chain seq x y z
N MET A 1 10.15 47.77 4.05
CA MET A 1 9.49 47.87 2.73
C MET A 1 8.71 46.58 2.53
N PRO A 2 7.41 46.61 2.22
CA PRO A 2 6.65 45.39 1.93
C PRO A 2 7.17 44.79 0.62
N LYS A 3 7.59 43.52 0.66
CA LYS A 3 7.95 42.77 -0.55
C LYS A 3 6.68 42.65 -1.40
N LYS A 4 6.69 43.23 -2.60
CA LYS A 4 5.63 42.96 -3.60
C LYS A 4 5.97 41.59 -4.19
N LEU A 5 5.24 40.54 -3.78
CA LEU A 5 5.32 39.26 -4.49
C LEU A 5 4.87 39.50 -5.94
N SER A 6 5.70 39.07 -6.88
CA SER A 6 5.33 39.05 -8.28
C SER A 6 4.39 37.88 -8.55
N PHE A 7 3.66 37.94 -9.67
CA PHE A 7 2.82 36.82 -10.11
C PHE A 7 3.66 35.56 -10.36
N GLU A 8 4.91 35.72 -10.80
CA GLU A 8 5.85 34.62 -11.02
C GLU A 8 6.28 33.94 -9.71
N ASP A 9 6.43 34.70 -8.62
CA ASP A 9 6.74 34.14 -7.29
C ASP A 9 5.59 33.26 -6.77
N LEU A 10 4.34 33.70 -6.97
CA LEU A 10 3.13 32.96 -6.56
C LEU A 10 2.93 31.67 -7.35
N VAL A 11 3.26 31.67 -8.64
CA VAL A 11 3.20 30.46 -9.49
C VAL A 11 4.27 29.47 -9.07
N ALA A 12 5.51 29.95 -8.83
CA ALA A 12 6.61 29.10 -8.39
C ALA A 12 6.34 28.45 -7.02
N GLU A 13 5.75 29.17 -6.06
CA GLU A 13 5.35 28.59 -4.77
C GLU A 13 4.30 27.48 -4.93
N LYS A 14 3.30 27.69 -5.80
CA LYS A 14 2.25 26.70 -6.05
C LYS A 14 2.72 25.46 -6.80
N GLU A 15 3.63 25.64 -7.76
CA GLU A 15 4.25 24.53 -8.48
C GLU A 15 5.15 23.72 -7.55
N LYS A 16 5.85 24.38 -6.63
CA LYS A 16 6.66 23.70 -5.61
C LYS A 16 5.81 22.95 -4.59
N GLU A 17 4.71 23.55 -4.12
CA GLU A 17 3.74 22.85 -3.28
C GLU A 17 3.14 21.63 -4.00
N ALA A 18 2.88 21.72 -5.31
CA ALA A 18 2.39 20.59 -6.09
C ALA A 18 3.46 19.49 -6.25
N GLU A 19 4.72 19.86 -6.52
CA GLU A 19 5.86 18.93 -6.59
C GLU A 19 6.14 18.25 -5.23
N ASP A 20 6.05 18.99 -4.13
CA ASP A 20 6.24 18.46 -2.78
C ASP A 20 5.08 17.51 -2.41
N VAL A 21 3.83 17.81 -2.80
CA VAL A 21 2.68 16.91 -2.62
C VAL A 21 2.81 15.64 -3.46
N GLU A 22 3.19 15.75 -4.74
CA GLU A 22 3.42 14.58 -5.61
C GLU A 22 4.58 13.70 -5.11
N ASN A 23 5.64 14.29 -4.52
CA ASN A 23 6.73 13.52 -3.91
C ASN A 23 6.28 12.80 -2.62
N ILE A 24 5.45 13.43 -1.79
CA ILE A 24 4.86 12.77 -0.60
C ILE A 24 3.93 11.62 -1.01
N GLU A 25 3.17 11.78 -2.10
CA GLU A 25 2.27 10.73 -2.61
C GLU A 25 3.01 9.47 -3.07
N LEU A 26 4.30 9.55 -3.42
CA LEU A 26 5.12 8.40 -3.83
C LEU A 26 6.06 7.90 -2.73
N GLU A 27 6.49 8.74 -1.78
CA GLU A 27 7.46 8.36 -0.74
C GLU A 27 6.86 7.54 0.42
N ASP A 28 5.54 7.61 0.66
CA ASP A 28 4.89 6.96 1.82
C ASP A 28 3.89 5.84 1.48
N MET A 29 3.98 5.26 0.28
CA MET A 29 3.17 4.08 -0.08
C MET A 29 3.90 2.78 0.21
N TYR A 30 3.23 1.90 0.94
CA TYR A 30 3.73 0.59 1.35
C TYR A 30 2.89 -0.51 0.73
N ASP A 31 3.54 -1.62 0.38
CA ASP A 31 2.90 -2.80 -0.21
C ASP A 31 2.78 -3.89 0.86
N LEU A 32 1.56 -4.30 1.20
CA LEU A 32 1.27 -5.49 2.00
C LEU A 32 1.21 -6.72 1.09
N ILE A 33 2.21 -7.60 1.16
CA ILE A 33 2.25 -8.82 0.35
C ILE A 33 1.24 -9.84 0.90
N ILE A 34 0.32 -10.31 0.06
CA ILE A 34 -0.65 -11.32 0.44
C ILE A 34 -0.03 -12.72 0.27
N PRO A 35 0.04 -13.53 1.35
CA PRO A 35 0.56 -14.88 1.25
C PRO A 35 -0.23 -15.76 0.28
N PRO A 36 0.43 -16.69 -0.42
CA PRO A 36 -0.28 -17.67 -1.23
C PRO A 36 -1.12 -18.58 -0.33
N GLY A 37 -2.39 -18.76 -0.68
CA GLY A 37 -3.34 -19.57 0.09
C GLY A 37 -4.27 -18.77 1.00
N THR A 38 -4.13 -17.44 1.08
CA THR A 38 -5.09 -16.58 1.78
C THR A 38 -6.49 -16.72 1.15
N PRO A 39 -7.52 -17.05 1.95
CA PRO A 39 -8.90 -17.08 1.50
C PRO A 39 -9.35 -15.76 0.85
N SER A 40 -10.07 -15.84 -0.27
CA SER A 40 -10.44 -14.66 -1.06
C SER A 40 -11.31 -13.67 -0.30
N TYR A 41 -12.18 -14.13 0.62
CA TYR A 41 -13.06 -13.24 1.40
C TYR A 41 -12.25 -12.26 2.26
N ILE A 42 -11.17 -12.73 2.91
CA ILE A 42 -10.28 -11.89 3.72
C ILE A 42 -9.68 -10.77 2.86
N ILE A 43 -9.32 -11.08 1.61
CA ILE A 43 -8.74 -10.08 0.70
C ILE A 43 -9.78 -9.02 0.32
N TYR A 44 -11.02 -9.42 0.05
CA TYR A 44 -12.11 -8.49 -0.24
C TYR A 44 -12.43 -7.60 0.97
N ASP A 45 -12.52 -8.19 2.16
CA ASP A 45 -12.80 -7.46 3.40
C ASP A 45 -11.72 -6.39 3.64
N LEU A 46 -10.44 -6.72 3.44
CA LEU A 46 -9.34 -5.75 3.58
C LEU A 46 -9.39 -4.62 2.54
N VAL A 47 -9.80 -4.89 1.30
CA VAL A 47 -9.93 -3.85 0.26
C VAL A 47 -11.18 -2.98 0.46
N GLU A 48 -12.24 -3.52 1.07
CA GLU A 48 -13.45 -2.75 1.39
C GLU A 48 -13.31 -1.91 2.67
N GLU A 49 -12.65 -2.45 3.69
CA GLU A 49 -12.45 -1.77 4.98
C GLU A 49 -11.33 -0.72 4.93
N PHE A 50 -10.27 -0.97 4.15
CA PHE A 50 -9.14 -0.07 4.02
C PHE A 50 -9.04 0.53 2.63
N ASN A 51 -8.49 1.74 2.52
CA ASN A 51 -8.25 2.39 1.24
C ASN A 51 -6.97 1.84 0.55
N LEU A 52 -6.94 0.52 0.35
CA LEU A 52 -5.81 -0.20 -0.24
C LEU A 52 -6.07 -0.55 -1.71
N GLU A 53 -5.06 -0.33 -2.55
CA GLU A 53 -5.12 -0.67 -3.97
C GLU A 53 -4.51 -2.06 -4.22
N PRO A 54 -5.25 -3.01 -4.82
CA PRO A 54 -4.70 -4.30 -5.20
C PRO A 54 -3.74 -4.15 -6.40
N VAL A 55 -2.50 -4.57 -6.22
CA VAL A 55 -1.42 -4.47 -7.22
C VAL A 55 -0.72 -5.82 -7.40
N ASP A 56 -0.33 -6.13 -8.64
CA ASP A 56 0.51 -7.28 -8.92
C ASP A 56 1.98 -6.93 -8.70
N ARG A 57 2.69 -7.75 -7.90
CA ARG A 57 4.12 -7.60 -7.63
C ARG A 57 4.89 -8.85 -8.00
N ARG A 58 5.94 -8.68 -8.79
CA ARG A 58 6.91 -9.74 -9.05
C ARG A 58 7.89 -9.83 -7.90
N VAL A 59 7.77 -10.89 -7.10
CA VAL A 59 8.61 -11.10 -5.91
C VAL A 59 9.35 -12.43 -6.06
N LYS A 60 10.60 -12.48 -5.60
CA LYS A 60 11.35 -13.73 -5.48
C LYS A 60 10.78 -14.52 -4.31
N VAL A 61 10.22 -15.68 -4.59
CA VAL A 61 9.60 -16.54 -3.58
C VAL A 61 10.41 -17.83 -3.50
N ASN A 62 11.04 -18.12 -2.37
CA ASN A 62 11.84 -19.34 -2.17
C ASN A 62 10.92 -20.55 -1.88
N ILE A 63 9.97 -20.83 -2.76
CA ILE A 63 9.14 -22.03 -2.71
C ILE A 63 9.49 -22.86 -3.93
N VAL A 64 10.23 -23.95 -3.68
CA VAL A 64 10.66 -25.03 -4.57
C VAL A 64 10.32 -24.85 -6.07
N ASP A 65 11.36 -24.60 -6.87
CA ASP A 65 11.38 -24.61 -8.35
C ASP A 65 10.77 -23.40 -9.10
N CYS A 66 10.62 -22.25 -8.45
CA CYS A 66 10.35 -20.98 -9.13
C CYS A 66 11.17 -19.84 -8.51
N ASP A 67 12.04 -19.21 -9.30
CA ASP A 67 12.86 -18.08 -8.85
C ASP A 67 12.03 -16.82 -8.59
N GLU A 68 10.98 -16.57 -9.38
CA GLU A 68 10.14 -15.37 -9.34
C GLU A 68 8.67 -15.72 -9.59
N ARG A 69 7.75 -15.13 -8.82
CA ARG A 69 6.29 -15.25 -9.01
C ARG A 69 5.63 -13.88 -8.91
N ASP A 70 4.58 -13.70 -9.68
CA ASP A 70 3.68 -12.57 -9.53
C ASP A 70 2.74 -12.89 -8.35
N VAL A 71 2.78 -12.05 -7.31
CA VAL A 71 1.97 -12.15 -6.09
C VAL A 71 1.09 -10.91 -5.96
N LEU A 72 -0.07 -11.08 -5.35
CA LEU A 72 -0.95 -9.98 -5.02
C LEU A 72 -0.38 -9.22 -3.82
N ALA A 73 -0.33 -7.89 -3.93
CA ALA A 73 -0.06 -7.01 -2.80
C ALA A 73 -1.14 -5.93 -2.71
N LEU A 74 -1.35 -5.41 -1.51
CA LEU A 74 -2.26 -4.30 -1.24
C LEU A 74 -1.43 -3.06 -0.93
N ARG A 75 -1.51 -2.03 -1.78
CA ARG A 75 -0.76 -0.78 -1.59
C ARG A 75 -1.59 0.25 -0.85
N GLY A 76 -0.99 0.92 0.13
CA GLY A 76 -1.60 2.09 0.77
C GLY A 76 -0.63 2.83 1.68
N GLN A 77 -1.17 3.72 2.52
CA GLN A 77 -0.37 4.42 3.52
C GLN A 77 0.10 3.46 4.61
N LEU A 78 1.21 3.80 5.27
CA LEU A 78 1.80 2.95 6.31
C LEU A 78 0.81 2.57 7.41
N GLU A 79 -0.01 3.52 7.86
CA GLU A 79 -0.99 3.33 8.94
C GLU A 79 -2.04 2.28 8.55
N ASP A 80 -2.64 2.44 7.36
CA ASP A 80 -3.63 1.51 6.82
C ASP A 80 -3.03 0.11 6.59
N VAL A 81 -1.80 0.06 6.06
CA VAL A 81 -1.08 -1.19 5.79
C VAL A 81 -0.77 -1.95 7.07
N GLN A 82 -0.36 -1.26 8.13
CA GLN A 82 -0.08 -1.89 9.43
C GLN A 82 -1.35 -2.41 10.11
N GLU A 83 -2.46 -1.69 10.01
CA GLU A 83 -3.73 -2.15 10.55
C GLU A 83 -4.26 -3.36 9.77
N ALA A 84 -4.19 -3.30 8.43
CA ALA A 84 -4.55 -4.39 7.54
C ALA A 84 -3.69 -5.65 7.78
N GLU A 85 -2.38 -5.51 8.04
CA GLU A 85 -1.51 -6.63 8.38
C GLU A 85 -1.99 -7.37 9.64
N GLN A 86 -2.38 -6.63 10.68
CA GLN A 86 -2.83 -7.23 11.94
C GLN A 86 -4.15 -7.97 11.77
N ILE A 87 -5.07 -7.43 10.97
CA ILE A 87 -6.34 -8.08 10.67
C ILE A 87 -6.11 -9.32 9.81
N LEU A 88 -5.31 -9.21 8.75
CA LEU A 88 -4.92 -10.32 7.89
C LEU A 88 -4.37 -11.48 8.71
N TYR A 89 -3.43 -11.22 9.62
CA TYR A 89 -2.85 -12.26 10.47
C TYR A 89 -3.88 -12.89 11.42
N ARG A 90 -4.78 -12.09 12.00
CA ARG A 90 -5.82 -12.58 12.91
C ARG A 90 -6.81 -13.49 12.20
N GLU A 91 -7.32 -13.05 11.05
CA GLU A 91 -8.26 -13.81 10.23
C GLU A 91 -7.63 -15.10 9.69
N LEU A 92 -6.38 -15.02 9.20
CA LEU A 92 -5.64 -16.20 8.75
C LEU A 92 -5.42 -17.21 9.88
N LYS A 93 -5.12 -16.73 11.09
CA LYS A 93 -4.95 -17.61 12.26
C LYS A 93 -6.27 -18.28 12.64
N ALA A 94 -7.35 -17.53 12.70
CA ALA A 94 -8.69 -18.07 12.99
C ALA A 94 -9.10 -19.11 11.93
N TRP A 95 -8.83 -18.82 10.66
CA TRP A 95 -9.08 -19.75 9.56
C TRP A 95 -8.23 -21.02 9.68
N ALA A 96 -6.95 -20.90 10.00
CA ALA A 96 -6.06 -22.06 10.16
C ALA A 96 -6.48 -22.96 11.33
N GLU A 97 -6.94 -22.37 12.44
CA GLU A 97 -7.44 -23.10 13.62
C GLU A 97 -8.81 -23.77 13.37
N ASP A 98 -9.66 -23.23 12.49
CA ASP A 98 -10.95 -23.83 12.12
C ASP A 98 -10.80 -25.06 11.19
N GLN A 99 -9.64 -25.21 10.55
CA GLN A 99 -9.35 -26.35 9.67
C GLN A 99 -8.69 -27.55 10.39
N GLU A 100 -8.48 -27.46 11.72
CA GLU A 100 -7.97 -28.55 12.59
C GLU A 100 -9.09 -29.42 13.18
#